data_AF-A0AAW5VDR4-F1
#
_entry.id   AF-A0AAW5VDR4-F1
#
_cell.length_a   1.000
_cell.length_b   1.000
_cell.length_c   1.000
_cell.angle_alpha   90.00
_cell.angle_beta   90.00
_cell.angle_gamma   90.00
#
_symmetry.space_group_name_H-M   'P 1'
#
loop_
_entity.id
_entity.type
_entity.pdbx_description
1 polymer ?
#
loop_
_entity_poly.entity_id
_entity_poly.type
_entity_poly.pdbx_seq_one_letter_code
_entity_poly.pdbx_strand_id
1 'polypeptide(L)'
;MAKRVFFIIFKRSIVAIGLFLFLSNCWANPLTHPPLECLMKLDNFLCPNKDLLKKYSPGIYLYLLPESRATISNLTNYSIVETGFVVGTAPSDVSFVNVGYDDAPPARVPVVNGSWSFPLPAKAVTNSFWTYGSLHTIYVQIPFEKSNTILVRKGTNKDTNGDGYPDLIVSANNSAANIGYGYVYTTNINTKQLNVTPNTSLTDGITQTYFGSRIASGDFNGDGFADVFVGAQAYTPATNYLGKAYLFLSRGQSGIPSQNLNSGGTADAVLSGLSGTGRFGTNIIGADINNDGYDDGIFASPWNDEVFIFYSQGSPAIKTQDTNTADISYKPNVNDNFGSYALAGDVNGDGYLDLVVSAATYSSSLGRIYIFISNQGSLPSSPQQFLVAPVVPSPGCATGTGCQFGANFVLDYFNSDRCIDLAVGGPTFNTNQGIVFVYHSNCDSTSPYQNQPVSTFIGPPTLSCNGSSCLFGGTLASGDSNGDGSPDLLIGSTGASSGIGDVYLVLNDQNTGFRNMDLSAGGSSASLFSGSFANRNFSQGIRFQDTNADGLQDIVISEPTTTNQVYTFNSIRGGVPTNQNLNSGGVTSQTLIPPAGTAFGNTIAQLRNKAEEYLIAMIMKTKYFMGWI
;
A
#
# COMPACT_ATOMS: atom_id res chain seq x y z
N MET A 1 25.81 59.88 -69.39
CA MET A 1 25.86 58.53 -68.79
C MET A 1 26.25 58.71 -67.33
N ALA A 2 25.65 58.10 -66.31
CA ALA A 2 24.70 56.98 -66.30
C ALA A 2 23.32 57.37 -65.74
N LYS A 3 22.30 57.32 -66.60
CA LYS A 3 20.90 57.05 -66.24
C LYS A 3 20.60 55.65 -66.79
N ARG A 4 19.69 54.90 -66.14
CA ARG A 4 19.32 53.49 -66.42
C ARG A 4 20.37 52.45 -65.97
N VAL A 5 20.15 51.89 -64.78
CA VAL A 5 20.27 50.44 -64.45
C VAL A 5 19.52 50.19 -63.12
N PHE A 6 19.60 51.13 -62.16
CA PHE A 6 19.11 50.93 -60.78
C PHE A 6 17.58 51.05 -60.54
N PHE A 7 16.74 51.14 -61.58
CA PHE A 7 15.30 51.43 -61.43
C PHE A 7 14.35 50.38 -62.05
N ILE A 8 14.85 49.21 -62.45
CA ILE A 8 14.05 48.13 -63.06
C ILE A 8 13.85 46.92 -62.12
N ILE A 9 14.74 46.73 -61.14
CA ILE A 9 14.65 45.59 -60.20
C ILE A 9 13.60 45.83 -59.09
N PHE A 10 13.39 47.08 -58.65
CA PHE A 10 12.51 47.38 -57.51
C PHE A 10 11.00 47.43 -57.82
N LYS A 11 10.56 47.12 -59.05
CA LYS A 11 9.14 47.19 -59.46
C LYS A 11 8.49 45.86 -59.87
N ARG A 12 9.19 44.72 -59.73
CA ARG A 12 8.58 43.38 -59.90
C ARG A 12 8.20 42.68 -58.58
N SER A 13 8.88 42.98 -57.47
CA SER A 13 8.62 42.29 -56.20
C SER A 13 7.35 42.75 -55.47
N ILE A 14 6.85 43.98 -55.73
CA ILE A 14 5.68 44.53 -55.00
C ILE A 14 4.34 44.11 -55.65
N VAL A 15 4.30 43.87 -56.96
CA VAL A 15 3.09 43.39 -57.65
C VAL A 15 2.80 41.91 -57.32
N ALA A 16 3.84 41.11 -57.05
CA ALA A 16 3.69 39.74 -56.58
C ALA A 16 3.13 39.65 -55.14
N ILE A 17 3.45 40.62 -54.28
CA ILE A 17 2.95 40.69 -52.90
C ILE A 17 1.49 41.19 -52.87
N GLY A 18 1.14 42.15 -53.74
CA GLY A 18 -0.23 42.68 -53.84
C GLY A 18 -1.26 41.67 -54.35
N LEU A 19 -0.88 40.71 -55.22
CA LEU A 19 -1.79 39.69 -55.72
C LEU A 19 -1.99 38.50 -54.77
N PHE A 20 -1.07 38.28 -53.83
CA PHE A 20 -1.19 37.22 -52.81
C PHE A 20 -2.09 37.63 -51.62
N LEU A 21 -2.28 38.94 -51.40
CA LEU A 21 -3.06 39.49 -50.28
C LEU A 21 -4.54 39.81 -50.62
N PHE A 22 -5.02 39.45 -51.82
CA PHE A 22 -6.41 39.65 -52.24
C PHE A 22 -7.23 38.35 -52.38
N LEU A 23 -6.65 37.20 -52.04
CA LEU A 23 -7.33 35.89 -52.02
C LEU A 23 -7.53 35.33 -50.59
N SER A 24 -7.18 36.09 -49.55
CA SER A 24 -7.12 35.64 -48.16
C SER A 24 -8.40 35.83 -47.32
N ASN A 25 -9.55 36.16 -47.93
CA ASN A 25 -10.79 36.49 -47.23
C ASN A 25 -11.89 35.42 -47.22
N CYS A 26 -11.53 34.14 -47.44
CA CYS A 26 -12.41 32.99 -47.19
C CYS A 26 -11.67 31.83 -46.52
N TRP A 27 -11.02 32.07 -45.37
CA TRP A 27 -10.54 31.00 -44.49
C TRP A 27 -11.10 31.20 -43.08
N ALA A 28 -12.06 30.36 -42.71
CA ALA A 28 -12.49 30.23 -41.33
C ALA A 28 -11.31 29.70 -40.49
N ASN A 29 -11.17 30.21 -39.27
CA ASN A 29 -10.11 29.79 -38.35
C ASN A 29 -10.31 28.32 -37.94
N PRO A 30 -9.40 27.39 -38.31
CA PRO A 30 -9.57 25.96 -38.05
C PRO A 30 -9.48 25.59 -36.56
N LEU A 31 -9.05 26.51 -35.68
CA LEU A 31 -8.94 26.27 -34.24
C LEU A 31 -10.24 26.53 -33.46
N THR A 32 -11.25 27.17 -34.05
CA THR A 32 -12.47 27.54 -33.30
C THR A 32 -13.77 27.02 -33.90
N HIS A 33 -13.89 26.92 -35.24
CA HIS A 33 -15.07 26.36 -35.90
C HIS A 33 -14.62 25.42 -37.04
N PRO A 34 -14.76 24.08 -36.91
CA PRO A 34 -14.55 23.19 -38.05
C PRO A 34 -15.66 23.43 -39.08
N PRO A 35 -15.34 23.52 -40.39
CA PRO A 35 -16.37 23.63 -41.41
C PRO A 35 -17.24 22.38 -41.44
N LEU A 36 -18.53 22.58 -41.72
CA LEU A 36 -19.56 21.52 -41.75
C LEU A 36 -19.21 20.36 -42.71
N GLU A 37 -18.33 20.62 -43.68
CA GLU A 37 -17.86 19.67 -44.69
C GLU A 37 -17.03 18.52 -44.10
N CYS A 38 -16.42 18.66 -42.91
CA CYS A 38 -15.72 17.56 -42.22
C CYS A 38 -16.66 16.41 -41.78
N LEU A 39 -17.99 16.62 -41.77
CA LEU A 39 -18.99 15.58 -41.52
C LEU A 39 -19.31 14.73 -42.77
N MET A 40 -18.87 15.14 -43.97
CA MET A 40 -19.18 14.47 -45.23
C MET A 40 -17.91 13.90 -45.87
N LYS A 41 -17.89 12.56 -45.99
CA LYS A 41 -16.72 11.74 -46.42
C LYS A 41 -16.27 12.02 -47.87
N LEU A 42 -15.52 13.10 -48.13
CA LEU A 42 -14.87 13.35 -49.41
C LEU A 42 -13.43 13.85 -49.22
N ASP A 43 -12.48 13.15 -49.83
CA ASP A 43 -11.06 13.48 -49.79
C ASP A 43 -10.77 14.78 -50.55
N ASN A 44 -10.07 15.72 -49.89
CA ASN A 44 -9.56 16.92 -50.55
C ASN A 44 -8.21 17.38 -49.93
N PHE A 45 -7.57 18.37 -50.55
CA PHE A 45 -6.25 18.87 -50.14
C PHE A 45 -6.23 19.53 -48.74
N LEU A 46 -7.39 19.89 -48.18
CA LEU A 46 -7.56 20.48 -46.85
C LEU A 46 -7.82 19.44 -45.75
N CYS A 47 -8.20 18.22 -46.14
CA CYS A 47 -8.38 17.06 -45.27
C CYS A 47 -7.44 15.93 -45.71
N PRO A 48 -6.15 15.93 -45.29
CA PRO A 48 -5.17 14.97 -45.79
C PRO A 48 -5.57 13.54 -45.41
N ASN A 49 -5.46 12.63 -46.37
CA ASN A 49 -5.76 11.21 -46.16
C ASN A 49 -4.98 10.69 -44.93
N LYS A 50 -5.71 10.12 -43.95
CA LYS A 50 -5.17 9.60 -42.70
C LYS A 50 -4.02 8.61 -42.91
N ASP A 51 -4.05 7.81 -43.98
CA ASP A 51 -2.98 6.87 -44.30
C ASP A 51 -1.69 7.56 -44.81
N LEU A 52 -1.75 8.76 -45.41
CA LEU A 52 -0.56 9.52 -45.78
C LEU A 52 0.09 10.15 -44.54
N LEU A 53 -0.70 10.76 -43.64
CA LEU A 53 -0.21 11.28 -42.36
C LEU A 53 0.43 10.17 -41.51
N LYS A 54 -0.25 9.02 -41.39
CA LYS A 54 0.24 7.81 -40.71
C LYS A 54 1.55 7.27 -41.30
N LYS A 55 1.75 7.39 -42.62
CA LYS A 55 2.95 6.92 -43.33
C LYS A 55 4.14 7.88 -43.28
N TYR A 56 3.90 9.19 -43.38
CA TYR A 56 4.96 10.20 -43.54
C TYR A 56 5.19 11.08 -42.31
N SER A 57 4.29 11.09 -41.32
CA SER A 57 4.44 11.83 -40.07
C SER A 57 3.70 11.14 -38.92
N PRO A 58 4.07 9.89 -38.55
CA PRO A 58 3.34 9.08 -37.56
C PRO A 58 3.19 9.77 -36.19
N GLY A 59 4.17 10.57 -35.75
CA GLY A 59 4.07 11.34 -34.51
C GLY A 59 2.97 12.41 -34.53
N ILE A 60 2.80 13.13 -35.65
CA ILE A 60 1.72 14.10 -35.85
C ILE A 60 0.38 13.36 -35.97
N TYR A 61 0.36 12.23 -36.66
CA TYR A 61 -0.84 11.38 -36.77
C TYR A 61 -1.35 10.90 -35.41
N LEU A 62 -0.45 10.44 -34.53
CA LEU A 62 -0.77 10.04 -33.15
C LEU A 62 -1.32 11.20 -32.30
N TYR A 63 -0.77 12.40 -32.48
CA TYR A 63 -1.25 13.63 -31.80
C TYR A 63 -2.64 14.10 -32.26
N LEU A 64 -3.09 13.65 -33.44
CA LEU A 64 -4.40 13.98 -34.02
C LEU A 64 -5.46 12.90 -33.77
N LEU A 65 -5.13 11.84 -33.03
CA LEU A 65 -6.12 10.84 -32.60
C LEU A 65 -6.98 11.40 -31.45
N PRO A 66 -8.28 11.08 -31.40
CA PRO A 66 -9.10 11.37 -30.23
C PRO A 66 -8.58 10.58 -29.02
N GLU A 67 -8.73 11.12 -27.81
CA GLU A 67 -8.47 10.38 -26.57
C GLU A 67 -9.34 9.12 -26.50
N SER A 68 -8.80 8.03 -25.95
CA SER A 68 -9.48 6.75 -25.85
C SER A 68 -10.77 6.86 -25.05
N ARG A 69 -11.86 6.33 -25.59
CA ARG A 69 -13.15 6.20 -24.89
C ARG A 69 -13.16 5.07 -23.85
N ALA A 70 -12.16 4.20 -23.84
CA ALA A 70 -11.98 3.20 -22.79
C ALA A 70 -11.29 3.80 -21.56
N THR A 71 -11.88 3.58 -20.38
CA THR A 71 -11.43 4.12 -19.08
C THR A 71 -10.80 3.02 -18.22
N ILE A 72 -9.93 3.41 -17.29
CA ILE A 72 -9.52 2.58 -16.14
C ILE A 72 -10.43 2.96 -14.96
N SER A 73 -10.90 1.98 -14.19
CA SER A 73 -11.98 2.16 -13.21
C SER A 73 -11.59 1.88 -11.75
N ASN A 74 -10.48 1.17 -11.52
CA ASN A 74 -10.00 0.79 -10.18
C ASN A 74 -8.70 1.49 -9.77
N LEU A 75 -7.99 2.11 -10.72
CA LEU A 75 -6.72 2.79 -10.49
C LEU A 75 -6.76 4.16 -11.17
N THR A 76 -6.15 5.14 -10.51
CA THR A 76 -5.97 6.50 -11.01
C THR A 76 -4.48 6.87 -10.98
N ASN A 77 -4.14 8.10 -11.36
CA ASN A 77 -2.73 8.51 -11.38
C ASN A 77 -2.17 8.61 -9.95
N TYR A 78 -0.96 8.08 -9.76
CA TYR A 78 -0.29 7.88 -8.48
C TYR A 78 -0.97 6.88 -7.52
N SER A 79 -1.96 6.11 -7.97
CA SER A 79 -2.56 5.04 -7.15
C SER A 79 -1.53 3.98 -6.76
N ILE A 80 -1.68 3.47 -5.54
CA ILE A 80 -0.97 2.29 -5.04
C ILE A 80 -1.79 1.07 -5.44
N VAL A 81 -1.16 0.13 -6.15
CA VAL A 81 -1.83 -1.05 -6.70
C VAL A 81 -2.07 -2.10 -5.61
N GLU A 82 -3.29 -2.18 -5.10
CA GLU A 82 -3.68 -3.14 -4.04
C GLU A 82 -4.44 -4.39 -4.57
N THR A 83 -4.35 -4.66 -5.87
CA THR A 83 -5.03 -5.75 -6.60
C THR A 83 -4.08 -6.41 -7.62
N GLY A 84 -4.34 -7.67 -8.00
CA GLY A 84 -3.69 -8.35 -9.12
C GLY A 84 -4.24 -8.00 -10.51
N PHE A 85 -5.32 -7.21 -10.62
CA PHE A 85 -6.03 -6.97 -11.87
C PHE A 85 -6.30 -5.48 -12.11
N VAL A 86 -6.16 -5.03 -13.35
CA VAL A 86 -6.64 -3.71 -13.80
C VAL A 86 -7.99 -3.90 -14.48
N VAL A 87 -8.98 -3.13 -14.06
CA VAL A 87 -10.33 -3.19 -14.64
C VAL A 87 -10.77 -1.83 -15.14
N GLY A 88 -11.64 -1.85 -16.14
CA GLY A 88 -12.09 -0.63 -16.80
C GLY A 88 -13.36 -0.81 -17.60
N THR A 89 -13.85 0.28 -18.18
CA THR A 89 -15.03 0.26 -19.06
C THR A 89 -14.67 0.65 -20.48
N ALA A 90 -15.51 0.23 -21.42
CA ALA A 90 -15.47 0.65 -22.81
C ALA A 90 -16.90 0.81 -23.37
N PRO A 91 -17.11 1.70 -24.36
CA PRO A 91 -18.40 1.86 -25.02
C PRO A 91 -18.97 0.56 -25.61
N SER A 92 -20.29 0.45 -25.71
CA SER A 92 -20.96 -0.77 -26.21
C SER A 92 -20.67 -1.12 -27.67
N ASP A 93 -20.10 -0.20 -28.46
CA ASP A 93 -19.59 -0.45 -29.82
C ASP A 93 -18.22 -1.15 -29.86
N VAL A 94 -17.56 -1.33 -28.71
CA VAL A 94 -16.21 -1.87 -28.58
C VAL A 94 -16.25 -3.31 -28.09
N SER A 95 -15.68 -4.23 -28.86
CA SER A 95 -15.56 -5.66 -28.50
C SER A 95 -14.23 -6.05 -27.87
N PHE A 96 -13.20 -5.21 -28.00
CA PHE A 96 -11.91 -5.38 -27.35
C PHE A 96 -11.18 -4.05 -27.19
N VAL A 97 -10.32 -3.96 -26.18
CA VAL A 97 -9.36 -2.87 -25.98
C VAL A 97 -7.93 -3.43 -26.06
N ASN A 98 -6.97 -2.56 -26.32
CA ASN A 98 -5.55 -2.88 -26.19
C ASN A 98 -5.08 -2.33 -24.83
N VAL A 99 -4.66 -3.21 -23.93
CA VAL A 99 -4.13 -2.86 -22.59
C VAL A 99 -2.67 -3.28 -22.53
N GLY A 100 -1.83 -2.44 -21.95
CA GLY A 100 -0.44 -2.77 -21.68
C GLY A 100 0.09 -2.04 -20.45
N TYR A 101 1.30 -2.42 -20.05
CA TYR A 101 2.07 -1.72 -19.03
C TYR A 101 3.47 -1.42 -19.56
N ASP A 102 4.05 -0.31 -19.11
CA ASP A 102 5.39 0.15 -19.46
C ASP A 102 5.65 0.12 -20.96
N ASP A 103 6.82 -0.36 -21.39
CA ASP A 103 7.17 -0.56 -22.79
C ASP A 103 6.74 -1.95 -23.33
N ALA A 104 5.94 -2.72 -22.57
CA ALA A 104 5.48 -4.04 -22.99
C ALA A 104 4.47 -3.92 -24.16
N PRO A 105 4.51 -4.84 -25.15
CA PRO A 105 3.52 -4.88 -26.23
C PRO A 105 2.11 -5.04 -25.67
N PRO A 106 1.11 -4.27 -26.15
CA PRO A 106 -0.22 -4.31 -25.57
C PRO A 106 -0.94 -5.62 -25.92
N ALA A 107 -1.56 -6.22 -24.92
CA ALA A 107 -2.45 -7.36 -25.07
C ALA A 107 -3.81 -6.90 -25.60
N ARG A 108 -4.44 -7.75 -26.43
CA ARG A 108 -5.85 -7.58 -26.81
C ARG A 108 -6.73 -8.17 -25.71
N VAL A 109 -7.46 -7.32 -25.01
CA VAL A 109 -8.36 -7.69 -23.91
C VAL A 109 -9.82 -7.61 -24.39
N PRO A 110 -10.62 -8.68 -24.24
CA PRO A 110 -12.03 -8.65 -24.64
C PRO A 110 -12.84 -7.70 -23.74
N VAL A 111 -13.82 -7.02 -24.34
CA VAL A 111 -14.84 -6.26 -23.60
C VAL A 111 -16.08 -7.13 -23.46
N VAL A 112 -16.53 -7.36 -22.22
CA VAL A 112 -17.70 -8.16 -21.88
C VAL A 112 -18.66 -7.28 -21.08
N ASN A 113 -19.89 -7.13 -21.55
CA ASN A 113 -20.92 -6.27 -20.94
C ASN A 113 -20.45 -4.82 -20.67
N GLY A 114 -19.61 -4.27 -21.56
CA GLY A 114 -19.05 -2.91 -21.43
C GLY A 114 -17.87 -2.78 -20.47
N SER A 115 -17.41 -3.87 -19.85
CA SER A 115 -16.25 -3.90 -18.96
C SER A 115 -15.11 -4.74 -19.53
N TRP A 116 -13.88 -4.45 -19.13
CA TRP A 116 -12.69 -5.25 -19.44
C TRP A 116 -11.86 -5.47 -18.16
N SER A 117 -11.11 -6.57 -18.13
CA SER A 117 -10.19 -6.92 -17.03
C SER A 117 -8.89 -7.45 -17.59
N PHE A 118 -7.77 -7.04 -17.01
CA PHE A 118 -6.42 -7.38 -17.44
C PHE A 118 -5.56 -7.77 -16.22
N PRO A 119 -4.98 -8.99 -16.19
CA PRO A 119 -4.10 -9.41 -15.11
C PRO A 119 -2.77 -8.64 -15.15
N LEU A 120 -2.30 -8.21 -13.98
CA LEU A 120 -0.97 -7.65 -13.80
C LEU A 120 0.10 -8.77 -13.73
N PRO A 121 1.39 -8.43 -13.81
CA PRO A 121 2.47 -9.41 -13.71
C PRO A 121 2.46 -10.19 -12.39
N ALA A 122 2.10 -11.47 -12.50
CA ALA A 122 2.19 -12.47 -11.44
C ALA A 122 3.09 -13.63 -11.88
N LYS A 123 3.90 -14.17 -10.97
CA LYS A 123 5.03 -15.04 -11.30
C LYS A 123 4.62 -16.37 -11.92
N ALA A 124 3.59 -17.04 -11.39
CA ALA A 124 3.11 -18.32 -11.93
C ALA A 124 2.35 -18.18 -13.25
N VAL A 125 1.76 -17.00 -13.52
CA VAL A 125 0.91 -16.76 -14.71
C VAL A 125 1.70 -16.19 -15.88
N THR A 126 2.54 -15.19 -15.62
CA THR A 126 3.24 -14.41 -16.66
C THR A 126 4.75 -14.70 -16.73
N ASN A 127 5.30 -15.41 -15.74
CA ASN A 127 6.75 -15.55 -15.52
C ASN A 127 7.50 -14.20 -15.38
N SER A 128 6.76 -13.14 -15.05
CA SER A 128 7.25 -11.83 -14.67
C SER A 128 6.48 -11.37 -13.43
N PHE A 129 7.05 -10.41 -12.71
CA PHE A 129 6.41 -9.79 -11.56
C PHE A 129 6.94 -8.35 -11.46
N TRP A 130 6.21 -7.52 -10.74
CA TRP A 130 6.72 -6.22 -10.30
C TRP A 130 7.29 -6.39 -8.89
N THR A 131 8.53 -5.93 -8.70
CA THR A 131 9.10 -5.74 -7.36
C THR A 131 8.14 -4.90 -6.52
N TYR A 132 8.18 -5.07 -5.21
CA TYR A 132 7.28 -4.30 -4.38
C TYR A 132 7.64 -2.80 -4.44
N GLY A 133 6.64 -1.94 -4.62
CA GLY A 133 6.78 -0.48 -4.64
C GLY A 133 7.28 0.15 -5.94
N SER A 134 7.74 -0.60 -6.94
CA SER A 134 8.20 -0.05 -8.24
C SER A 134 7.13 0.77 -8.96
N LEU A 135 7.59 1.75 -9.75
CA LEU A 135 6.72 2.59 -10.55
C LEU A 135 6.46 1.97 -11.92
N HIS A 136 5.18 1.86 -12.25
CA HIS A 136 4.74 1.30 -13.53
C HIS A 136 3.74 2.22 -14.20
N THR A 137 3.80 2.30 -15.51
CA THR A 137 2.74 2.93 -16.31
C THR A 137 1.77 1.88 -16.79
N ILE A 138 0.47 2.12 -16.64
CA ILE A 138 -0.58 1.29 -17.25
C ILE A 138 -1.27 2.13 -18.31
N TYR A 139 -1.50 1.54 -19.48
CA TYR A 139 -2.18 2.23 -20.57
C TYR A 139 -3.27 1.37 -21.23
N VAL A 140 -4.37 2.02 -21.60
CA VAL A 140 -5.48 1.42 -22.35
C VAL A 140 -5.82 2.28 -23.56
N GLN A 141 -6.06 1.63 -24.69
CA GLN A 141 -6.55 2.28 -25.91
C GLN A 141 -7.52 1.40 -26.69
N ILE A 142 -8.57 2.03 -27.22
CA ILE A 142 -9.32 1.46 -28.35
C ILE A 142 -8.44 1.59 -29.62
N PRO A 143 -8.43 0.61 -30.55
CA PRO A 143 -7.65 0.72 -31.78
C PRO A 143 -7.94 2.02 -32.53
N PHE A 144 -6.87 2.73 -32.90
CA PHE A 144 -6.90 4.04 -33.58
C PHE A 144 -7.44 5.21 -32.75
N GLU A 145 -7.54 5.07 -31.42
CA GLU A 145 -7.70 6.15 -30.45
C GLU A 145 -6.37 6.32 -29.67
N LYS A 146 -6.13 7.47 -29.04
CA LYS A 146 -4.93 7.77 -28.24
C LYS A 146 -5.04 7.14 -26.85
N SER A 147 -3.96 6.53 -26.35
CA SER A 147 -4.00 5.81 -25.07
C SER A 147 -4.21 6.70 -23.86
N ASN A 148 -5.15 6.30 -23.01
CA ASN A 148 -5.23 6.78 -21.63
C ASN A 148 -4.14 6.07 -20.84
N THR A 149 -3.27 6.82 -20.16
CA THR A 149 -2.13 6.29 -19.40
C THR A 149 -2.14 6.85 -17.99
N ILE A 150 -1.97 5.98 -17.00
CA ILE A 150 -1.74 6.32 -15.60
C ILE A 150 -0.35 5.84 -15.17
N LEU A 151 0.27 6.56 -14.24
CA LEU A 151 1.42 6.09 -13.46
C LEU A 151 0.88 5.53 -12.14
N VAL A 152 1.35 4.36 -11.73
CA VAL A 152 0.96 3.67 -10.49
C VAL A 152 2.20 3.15 -9.76
N ARG A 153 2.03 2.83 -8.47
CA ARG A 153 3.07 2.25 -7.63
C ARG A 153 2.68 0.82 -7.23
N LYS A 154 3.55 -0.19 -7.42
CA LYS A 154 3.23 -1.58 -7.07
C LYS A 154 2.97 -1.72 -5.58
N GLY A 155 1.72 -1.90 -5.20
CA GLY A 155 1.33 -2.10 -3.81
C GLY A 155 1.30 -3.57 -3.39
N THR A 156 0.51 -3.75 -2.33
CA THR A 156 0.27 -4.99 -1.60
C THR A 156 -1.03 -5.58 -2.13
N ASN A 157 -1.01 -6.75 -2.77
CA ASN A 157 -2.23 -7.37 -3.28
C ASN A 157 -3.15 -7.77 -2.09
N LYS A 158 -4.41 -7.35 -2.14
CA LYS A 158 -5.47 -7.71 -1.18
C LYS A 158 -6.72 -8.21 -1.88
N ASP A 159 -6.71 -8.28 -3.21
CA ASP A 159 -7.81 -8.73 -4.04
C ASP A 159 -7.80 -10.27 -4.08
N THR A 160 -8.64 -10.90 -3.27
CA THR A 160 -8.66 -12.36 -3.12
C THR A 160 -9.41 -13.04 -4.26
N ASN A 161 -10.35 -12.35 -4.92
CA ASN A 161 -11.23 -12.89 -5.96
C ASN A 161 -10.86 -12.42 -7.39
N GLY A 162 -9.85 -11.58 -7.55
CA GLY A 162 -9.39 -11.02 -8.82
C GLY A 162 -10.44 -10.19 -9.55
N ASP A 163 -11.36 -9.54 -8.84
CA ASP A 163 -12.38 -8.67 -9.45
C ASP A 163 -11.87 -7.26 -9.80
N GLY A 164 -10.63 -6.96 -9.42
CA GLY A 164 -9.95 -5.69 -9.66
C GLY A 164 -10.03 -4.73 -8.49
N TYR A 165 -10.64 -5.10 -7.36
CA TYR A 165 -10.80 -4.23 -6.21
C TYR A 165 -10.22 -4.86 -4.93
N PRO A 166 -9.56 -4.10 -4.05
CA PRO A 166 -8.98 -4.67 -2.83
C PRO A 166 -10.05 -5.19 -1.87
N ASP A 167 -9.85 -6.36 -1.29
CA ASP A 167 -10.71 -6.90 -0.24
C ASP A 167 -10.21 -6.48 1.15
N LEU A 168 -11.12 -6.26 2.09
CA LEU A 168 -10.76 -6.01 3.48
C LEU A 168 -10.64 -7.33 4.24
N ILE A 169 -9.39 -7.69 4.58
CA ILE A 169 -9.05 -8.91 5.32
C ILE A 169 -8.75 -8.54 6.79
N VAL A 170 -9.49 -9.14 7.73
CA VAL A 170 -9.43 -8.77 9.17
C VAL A 170 -9.51 -9.98 10.08
N SER A 171 -8.89 -9.89 11.26
CA SER A 171 -9.08 -10.87 12.32
C SER A 171 -10.32 -10.58 13.16
N ALA A 172 -10.79 -11.60 13.86
CA ALA A 172 -11.86 -11.53 14.85
C ALA A 172 -11.64 -12.53 16.00
N ASN A 173 -12.15 -12.22 17.19
CA ASN A 173 -12.15 -13.06 18.39
C ASN A 173 -10.78 -13.61 18.81
N ASN A 174 -9.71 -12.84 18.68
CA ASN A 174 -8.35 -13.26 19.04
C ASN A 174 -8.08 -13.49 20.56
N SER A 175 -9.12 -13.64 21.39
CA SER A 175 -9.00 -13.83 22.84
C SER A 175 -8.99 -15.32 23.22
N ALA A 176 -8.38 -15.67 24.36
CA ALA A 176 -8.38 -17.05 24.86
C ALA A 176 -9.79 -17.64 25.10
N ALA A 177 -10.76 -16.79 25.43
CA ALA A 177 -12.09 -17.21 25.87
C ALA A 177 -13.01 -17.65 24.73
N ASN A 178 -12.73 -17.21 23.50
CA ASN A 178 -13.59 -17.40 22.34
C ASN A 178 -12.88 -18.20 21.24
N ILE A 179 -13.64 -18.67 20.26
CA ILE A 179 -13.11 -19.20 18.99
C ILE A 179 -12.70 -18.01 18.14
N GLY A 180 -11.46 -18.02 17.65
CA GLY A 180 -10.90 -16.99 16.78
C GLY A 180 -11.26 -17.18 15.31
N TYR A 181 -11.25 -16.08 14.54
CA TYR A 181 -11.62 -16.04 13.13
C TYR A 181 -10.69 -15.14 12.30
N GLY A 182 -10.56 -15.45 11.02
CA GLY A 182 -10.17 -14.52 9.96
C GLY A 182 -11.34 -14.32 9.01
N TYR A 183 -11.60 -13.08 8.61
CA TYR A 183 -12.69 -12.72 7.69
C TYR A 183 -12.16 -11.98 6.47
N VAL A 184 -12.78 -12.21 5.32
CA VAL A 184 -12.60 -11.42 4.09
C VAL A 184 -13.95 -10.77 3.74
N TYR A 185 -13.93 -9.45 3.57
CA TYR A 185 -15.05 -8.66 3.09
C TYR A 185 -14.68 -8.12 1.71
N THR A 186 -15.35 -8.60 0.66
CA THR A 186 -15.03 -8.14 -0.70
C THR A 186 -15.69 -6.81 -1.02
N THR A 187 -15.08 -6.05 -1.94
CA THR A 187 -15.62 -4.77 -2.39
C THR A 187 -16.73 -4.99 -3.42
N ASN A 188 -17.91 -4.37 -3.21
CA ASN A 188 -19.01 -4.46 -4.16
C ASN A 188 -18.82 -3.43 -5.27
N ILE A 189 -18.45 -3.90 -6.47
CA ILE A 189 -18.21 -3.08 -7.67
C ILE A 189 -19.32 -2.08 -8.00
N ASN A 190 -20.59 -2.39 -7.70
CA ASN A 190 -21.73 -1.56 -8.07
C ASN A 190 -22.03 -0.47 -7.03
N THR A 191 -21.91 -0.80 -5.73
CA THR A 191 -22.17 0.15 -4.65
C THR A 191 -20.93 0.90 -4.18
N LYS A 192 -19.73 0.48 -4.62
CA LYS A 192 -18.44 1.11 -4.28
C LYS A 192 -18.24 1.19 -2.76
N GLN A 193 -18.53 0.05 -2.12
CA GLN A 193 -18.50 -0.17 -0.67
C GLN A 193 -18.16 -1.63 -0.37
N LEU A 194 -17.58 -1.92 0.79
CA LEU A 194 -17.36 -3.29 1.25
C LEU A 194 -18.70 -4.00 1.52
N ASN A 195 -18.76 -5.31 1.31
CA ASN A 195 -19.93 -6.09 1.73
C ASN A 195 -20.12 -5.99 3.25
N VAL A 196 -21.37 -5.92 3.73
CA VAL A 196 -21.67 -5.80 5.18
C VAL A 196 -21.61 -7.14 5.94
N THR A 197 -21.51 -8.25 5.21
CA THR A 197 -21.29 -9.61 5.73
C THR A 197 -20.01 -10.16 5.10
N PRO A 198 -19.16 -10.89 5.85
CA PRO A 198 -17.94 -11.44 5.28
C PRO A 198 -18.27 -12.51 4.22
N ASN A 199 -17.55 -12.45 3.11
CA ASN A 199 -17.62 -13.42 2.03
C ASN A 199 -16.91 -14.73 2.42
N THR A 200 -15.84 -14.61 3.22
CA THR A 200 -15.03 -15.73 3.71
C THR A 200 -14.93 -15.70 5.23
N SER A 201 -15.10 -16.87 5.86
CA SER A 201 -14.85 -17.10 7.28
C SER A 201 -13.86 -18.25 7.46
N LEU A 202 -12.72 -17.95 8.08
CA LEU A 202 -11.64 -18.89 8.40
C LEU A 202 -11.58 -19.08 9.92
N THR A 203 -11.51 -20.32 10.41
CA THR A 203 -11.33 -20.61 11.84
C THR A 203 -10.70 -21.98 12.06
N ASP A 204 -9.88 -22.12 13.10
CA ASP A 204 -9.50 -23.45 13.60
C ASP A 204 -10.64 -24.14 14.37
N GLY A 205 -11.66 -23.39 14.78
CA GLY A 205 -12.83 -23.87 15.52
C GLY A 205 -12.56 -24.21 16.99
N ILE A 206 -11.45 -23.74 17.57
CA ILE A 206 -10.99 -24.12 18.91
C ILE A 206 -10.77 -22.86 19.78
N THR A 207 -11.16 -22.92 21.06
CA THR A 207 -10.88 -21.85 22.04
C THR A 207 -9.44 -21.91 22.56
N GLN A 208 -8.92 -20.84 23.15
CA GLN A 208 -7.58 -20.75 23.77
C GLN A 208 -6.38 -20.83 22.80
N THR A 209 -6.60 -21.07 21.50
CA THR A 209 -5.52 -21.07 20.49
C THR A 209 -5.05 -19.68 20.08
N TYR A 210 -5.89 -18.66 20.32
CA TYR A 210 -5.74 -17.30 19.80
C TYR A 210 -5.64 -17.27 18.26
N PHE A 211 -6.41 -18.11 17.56
CA PHE A 211 -6.58 -18.00 16.12
C PHE A 211 -7.01 -16.56 15.75
N GLY A 212 -6.45 -15.98 14.70
CA GLY A 212 -6.65 -14.56 14.36
C GLY A 212 -5.90 -13.58 15.28
N SER A 213 -4.95 -14.02 16.10
CA SER A 213 -4.06 -13.09 16.83
C SER A 213 -3.22 -12.21 15.92
N ARG A 214 -2.82 -12.78 14.77
CA ARG A 214 -2.23 -12.08 13.64
C ARG A 214 -2.84 -12.63 12.36
N ILE A 215 -2.97 -11.78 11.35
CA ILE A 215 -3.39 -12.16 10.01
C ILE A 215 -2.51 -11.39 9.01
N ALA A 216 -2.10 -12.08 7.95
CA ALA A 216 -1.31 -11.55 6.86
C ALA A 216 -1.92 -12.01 5.54
N SER A 217 -1.80 -11.20 4.50
CA SER A 217 -2.04 -11.63 3.12
C SER A 217 -0.72 -11.85 2.40
N GLY A 218 -0.77 -12.42 1.19
CA GLY A 218 0.36 -12.61 0.28
C GLY A 218 -0.15 -13.10 -1.08
N ASP A 219 0.66 -13.05 -2.13
CA ASP A 219 0.49 -13.95 -3.29
C ASP A 219 1.54 -15.08 -3.14
N PHE A 220 1.29 -16.03 -2.24
CA PHE A 220 2.28 -17.05 -1.89
C PHE A 220 2.41 -18.08 -2.99
N ASN A 221 1.37 -18.29 -3.81
CA ASN A 221 1.39 -19.28 -4.89
C ASN A 221 1.83 -18.70 -6.26
N GLY A 222 1.77 -17.37 -6.42
CA GLY A 222 2.16 -16.58 -7.59
C GLY A 222 1.09 -16.44 -8.67
N ASP A 223 -0.17 -16.76 -8.40
CA ASP A 223 -1.27 -16.78 -9.37
C ASP A 223 -1.94 -15.42 -9.62
N GLY A 224 -1.54 -14.38 -8.88
CA GLY A 224 -2.07 -13.03 -8.99
C GLY A 224 -3.28 -12.75 -8.08
N PHE A 225 -3.72 -13.72 -7.27
CA PHE A 225 -4.78 -13.54 -6.28
C PHE A 225 -4.19 -13.40 -4.88
N ALA A 226 -4.87 -12.68 -3.99
CA ALA A 226 -4.44 -12.59 -2.60
C ALA A 226 -4.85 -13.84 -1.80
N ASP A 227 -3.85 -14.52 -1.25
CA ASP A 227 -3.90 -15.59 -0.26
C ASP A 227 -3.82 -15.02 1.18
N VAL A 228 -4.07 -15.85 2.20
CA VAL A 228 -4.05 -15.45 3.63
C VAL A 228 -3.33 -16.45 4.54
N PHE A 229 -2.45 -15.94 5.42
CA PHE A 229 -2.00 -16.63 6.63
C PHE A 229 -2.76 -16.14 7.87
N VAL A 230 -3.17 -17.07 8.74
CA VAL A 230 -3.76 -16.75 10.05
C VAL A 230 -2.95 -17.40 11.18
N GLY A 231 -2.58 -16.59 12.17
CA GLY A 231 -1.82 -17.00 13.36
C GLY A 231 -2.71 -17.49 14.50
N ALA A 232 -2.28 -18.56 15.15
CA ALA A 232 -2.84 -19.14 16.36
C ALA A 232 -1.73 -19.24 17.42
N GLN A 233 -1.27 -18.07 17.89
CA GLN A 233 -0.04 -17.92 18.68
C GLN A 233 0.00 -18.75 19.98
N ALA A 234 -1.14 -19.16 20.53
CA ALA A 234 -1.22 -19.89 21.80
C ALA A 234 -1.66 -21.37 21.63
N TYR A 235 -1.74 -21.88 20.40
CA TYR A 235 -2.16 -23.24 20.10
C TYR A 235 -1.31 -24.29 20.86
N THR A 236 -1.87 -24.89 21.93
CA THR A 236 -1.36 -26.08 22.67
C THR A 236 -2.31 -26.50 23.81
N PRO A 237 -2.13 -27.70 24.41
CA PRO A 237 -2.57 -27.93 25.80
C PRO A 237 -1.91 -26.91 26.76
N ALA A 238 -2.67 -26.52 27.79
CA ALA A 238 -2.63 -25.22 28.49
C ALA A 238 -1.31 -24.70 29.14
N THR A 239 -0.15 -25.33 28.96
CA THR A 239 1.12 -24.93 29.60
C THR A 239 2.26 -24.59 28.64
N ASN A 240 2.21 -25.02 27.38
CA ASN A 240 3.38 -25.04 26.49
C ASN A 240 3.11 -24.26 25.20
N TYR A 241 2.85 -22.94 25.25
CA TYR A 241 2.41 -22.13 24.10
C TYR A 241 3.36 -22.14 22.88
N LEU A 242 3.31 -23.21 22.07
CA LEU A 242 4.13 -23.42 20.87
C LEU A 242 3.71 -22.46 19.76
N GLY A 243 2.40 -22.39 19.50
CA GLY A 243 1.83 -21.59 18.43
C GLY A 243 1.83 -22.27 17.06
N LYS A 244 0.93 -21.80 16.17
CA LYS A 244 0.78 -22.26 14.79
C LYS A 244 0.44 -21.12 13.85
N ALA A 245 0.69 -21.31 12.56
CA ALA A 245 0.11 -20.50 11.49
C ALA A 245 -0.54 -21.40 10.42
N TYR A 246 -1.59 -20.88 9.78
CA TYR A 246 -2.41 -21.61 8.81
C TYR A 246 -2.50 -20.83 7.51
N LEU A 247 -2.14 -21.45 6.38
CA LEU A 247 -2.25 -20.89 5.04
C LEU A 247 -3.60 -21.27 4.42
N PHE A 248 -4.27 -20.29 3.83
CA PHE A 248 -5.47 -20.45 3.03
C PHE A 248 -5.24 -19.71 1.70
N LEU A 249 -5.06 -20.47 0.63
CA LEU A 249 -4.87 -19.90 -0.71
C LEU A 249 -6.22 -19.43 -1.29
N SER A 250 -6.18 -18.54 -2.27
CA SER A 250 -7.33 -18.26 -3.12
C SER A 250 -7.72 -19.49 -3.97
N ARG A 251 -8.87 -19.43 -4.62
CA ARG A 251 -9.34 -20.36 -5.65
C ARG A 251 -9.75 -19.58 -6.90
N GLY A 252 -8.92 -18.63 -7.30
CA GLY A 252 -9.17 -17.71 -8.41
C GLY A 252 -10.42 -16.85 -8.15
N GLN A 253 -11.29 -16.72 -9.15
CA GLN A 253 -12.49 -15.88 -9.06
C GLN A 253 -13.54 -16.33 -8.02
N SER A 254 -13.35 -17.47 -7.36
CA SER A 254 -14.16 -17.88 -6.21
C SER A 254 -13.69 -17.26 -4.88
N GLY A 255 -12.54 -16.59 -4.86
CA GLY A 255 -11.89 -16.10 -3.65
C GLY A 255 -11.36 -17.23 -2.76
N ILE A 256 -10.99 -16.86 -1.53
CA ILE A 256 -10.62 -17.84 -0.50
C ILE A 256 -11.90 -18.51 0.03
N PRO A 257 -12.03 -19.85 0.00
CA PRO A 257 -13.21 -20.54 0.52
C PRO A 257 -13.29 -20.45 2.05
N SER A 258 -14.51 -20.39 2.60
CA SER A 258 -14.70 -20.46 4.06
C SER A 258 -14.26 -21.82 4.61
N GLN A 259 -13.51 -21.82 5.72
CA GLN A 259 -12.94 -23.02 6.34
C GLN A 259 -13.17 -23.03 7.86
N ASN A 260 -13.60 -24.17 8.37
CA ASN A 260 -13.63 -24.46 9.81
C ASN A 260 -12.94 -25.81 10.05
N LEU A 261 -11.72 -25.75 10.60
CA LEU A 261 -10.87 -26.94 10.75
C LEU A 261 -11.42 -27.95 11.77
N ASN A 262 -12.23 -27.51 12.74
CA ASN A 262 -12.90 -28.38 13.71
C ASN A 262 -14.16 -29.07 13.14
N SER A 263 -14.63 -28.67 11.95
CA SER A 263 -15.80 -29.27 11.28
C SER A 263 -15.49 -29.82 9.88
N GLY A 264 -14.26 -30.31 9.67
CA GLY A 264 -13.84 -30.97 8.43
C GLY A 264 -13.35 -30.04 7.30
N GLY A 265 -13.21 -28.75 7.56
CA GLY A 265 -12.47 -27.84 6.68
C GLY A 265 -10.96 -28.10 6.71
N THR A 266 -10.25 -27.56 5.73
CA THR A 266 -8.80 -27.78 5.53
C THR A 266 -8.08 -26.46 5.28
N ALA A 267 -6.93 -26.27 5.93
CA ALA A 267 -5.93 -25.30 5.51
C ALA A 267 -5.04 -25.91 4.42
N ASP A 268 -4.52 -25.08 3.51
CA ASP A 268 -3.61 -25.52 2.45
C ASP A 268 -2.22 -25.87 3.01
N ALA A 269 -1.79 -25.16 4.05
CA ALA A 269 -0.64 -25.54 4.86
C ALA A 269 -0.81 -25.19 6.34
N VAL A 270 -0.12 -25.94 7.20
CA VAL A 270 0.01 -25.65 8.64
C VAL A 270 1.48 -25.59 9.02
N LEU A 271 1.89 -24.45 9.60
CA LEU A 271 3.22 -24.25 10.15
C LEU A 271 3.15 -24.35 11.68
N SER A 272 4.04 -25.14 12.29
CA SER A 272 4.02 -25.41 13.73
C SER A 272 5.31 -24.99 14.42
N GLY A 273 5.20 -24.27 15.54
CA GLY A 273 6.30 -24.07 16.48
C GLY A 273 6.61 -25.37 17.24
N LEU A 274 7.89 -25.61 17.55
CA LEU A 274 8.33 -26.81 18.29
C LEU A 274 8.93 -26.53 19.69
N SER A 275 9.25 -25.28 20.02
CA SER A 275 10.03 -24.91 21.20
C SER A 275 9.23 -24.10 22.25
N GLY A 276 9.09 -24.68 23.45
CA GLY A 276 8.80 -23.95 24.69
C GLY A 276 7.46 -23.17 24.72
N THR A 277 7.54 -21.90 25.09
CA THR A 277 6.40 -20.97 25.19
C THR A 277 6.52 -19.82 24.19
N GLY A 278 7.24 -20.03 23.08
CA GLY A 278 7.66 -18.97 22.16
C GLY A 278 6.53 -18.25 21.44
N ARG A 279 5.37 -18.90 21.29
CA ARG A 279 4.16 -18.39 20.63
C ARG A 279 4.39 -18.07 19.15
N PHE A 280 4.82 -19.07 18.39
CA PHE A 280 4.96 -18.98 16.94
C PHE A 280 3.67 -18.48 16.27
N GLY A 281 3.80 -17.50 15.37
CA GLY A 281 2.66 -16.84 14.73
C GLY A 281 2.11 -15.63 15.49
N THR A 282 2.82 -15.14 16.52
CA THR A 282 2.53 -13.84 17.17
C THR A 282 2.68 -12.68 16.18
N ASN A 283 3.71 -12.75 15.32
CA ASN A 283 3.80 -11.92 14.12
C ASN A 283 3.92 -12.82 12.88
N ILE A 284 3.37 -12.32 11.78
CA ILE A 284 3.25 -12.93 10.45
C ILE A 284 3.26 -11.78 9.44
N ILE A 285 4.05 -11.94 8.39
CA ILE A 285 4.27 -10.99 7.28
C ILE A 285 4.35 -11.83 6.00
N GLY A 286 3.72 -11.36 4.92
CA GLY A 286 3.82 -11.97 3.58
C GLY A 286 4.71 -11.13 2.68
N ALA A 287 5.90 -11.61 2.37
CA ALA A 287 6.89 -10.85 1.63
C ALA A 287 7.78 -11.74 0.76
N ASP A 288 7.86 -11.44 -0.54
CA ASP A 288 8.91 -11.92 -1.44
C ASP A 288 10.27 -11.34 -0.97
N ILE A 289 10.88 -12.01 0.00
CA ILE A 289 12.10 -11.55 0.69
C ILE A 289 13.35 -12.07 -0.03
N ASN A 290 13.20 -13.11 -0.86
CA ASN A 290 14.25 -13.66 -1.70
C ASN A 290 14.28 -13.09 -3.15
N ASN A 291 13.27 -12.30 -3.55
CA ASN A 291 13.09 -11.69 -4.87
C ASN A 291 12.96 -12.72 -6.03
N ASP A 292 12.21 -13.81 -5.81
CA ASP A 292 11.93 -14.82 -6.84
C ASP A 292 10.58 -14.62 -7.57
N GLY A 293 9.72 -13.75 -7.01
CA GLY A 293 8.39 -13.40 -7.52
C GLY A 293 7.22 -14.10 -6.81
N TYR A 294 7.49 -14.93 -5.80
CA TYR A 294 6.48 -15.49 -4.90
C TYR A 294 6.58 -14.83 -3.53
N ASP A 295 5.45 -14.61 -2.86
CA ASP A 295 5.51 -14.11 -1.49
C ASP A 295 5.99 -15.22 -0.55
N ASP A 296 6.98 -14.92 0.31
CA ASP A 296 7.46 -15.79 1.38
C ASP A 296 6.77 -15.48 2.71
N GLY A 297 6.85 -16.42 3.65
CA GLY A 297 6.26 -16.27 4.98
C GLY A 297 7.31 -15.99 6.06
N ILE A 298 7.22 -14.82 6.70
CA ILE A 298 8.08 -14.44 7.83
C ILE A 298 7.25 -14.50 9.12
N PHE A 299 7.72 -15.26 10.12
CA PHE A 299 6.99 -15.57 11.35
C PHE A 299 7.83 -15.29 12.59
N ALA A 300 7.21 -14.79 13.65
CA ALA A 300 7.87 -14.53 14.92
C ALA A 300 7.35 -15.41 16.07
N SER A 301 8.27 -15.70 17.00
CA SER A 301 8.11 -16.46 18.23
C SER A 301 8.80 -15.68 19.37
N PRO A 302 8.30 -14.48 19.73
CA PRO A 302 9.09 -13.48 20.45
C PRO A 302 9.35 -13.81 21.93
N TRP A 303 8.66 -14.80 22.52
CA TRP A 303 8.99 -15.27 23.87
C TRP A 303 10.19 -16.23 23.91
N ASN A 304 10.69 -16.66 22.75
CA ASN A 304 11.95 -17.38 22.60
C ASN A 304 13.04 -16.53 21.91
N ASP A 305 12.75 -15.27 21.59
CA ASP A 305 13.61 -14.37 20.79
C ASP A 305 13.92 -14.94 19.38
N GLU A 306 12.92 -15.56 18.74
CA GLU A 306 13.07 -16.29 17.48
C GLU A 306 12.23 -15.68 16.33
N VAL A 307 12.83 -15.55 15.14
CA VAL A 307 12.15 -15.27 13.86
C VAL A 307 12.50 -16.37 12.86
N PHE A 308 11.53 -16.80 12.06
CA PHE A 308 11.65 -17.84 11.04
C PHE A 308 11.17 -17.32 9.70
N ILE A 309 11.83 -17.72 8.62
CA ILE A 309 11.43 -17.46 7.25
C ILE A 309 11.25 -18.80 6.55
N PHE A 310 10.12 -18.95 5.85
CA PHE A 310 9.84 -20.08 4.98
C PHE A 310 9.63 -19.55 3.58
N TYR A 311 10.48 -19.96 2.65
CA TYR A 311 10.38 -19.54 1.27
C TYR A 311 9.22 -20.26 0.58
N SER A 312 8.51 -19.52 -0.27
CA SER A 312 7.61 -20.15 -1.23
C SER A 312 8.39 -20.70 -2.43
N GLN A 313 7.73 -21.54 -3.22
CA GLN A 313 8.31 -22.18 -4.41
C GLN A 313 7.29 -22.20 -5.56
N GLY A 314 6.38 -21.22 -5.56
CA GLY A 314 5.14 -21.25 -6.35
C GLY A 314 4.21 -22.39 -5.92
N SER A 315 3.14 -22.62 -6.69
CA SER A 315 2.11 -23.65 -6.40
C SER A 315 2.72 -25.01 -5.98
N PRO A 316 2.39 -25.55 -4.79
CA PRO A 316 1.25 -25.23 -3.92
C PRO A 316 1.56 -24.22 -2.79
N ALA A 317 2.42 -23.24 -3.05
CA ALA A 317 3.01 -22.32 -2.07
C ALA A 317 3.82 -23.05 -0.97
N ILE A 318 3.96 -22.40 0.18
CA ILE A 318 4.60 -22.96 1.38
C ILE A 318 3.82 -24.19 1.85
N LYS A 319 4.53 -25.29 2.12
CA LYS A 319 3.95 -26.60 2.50
C LYS A 319 3.79 -26.72 4.02
N THR A 320 2.97 -27.69 4.46
CA THR A 320 2.85 -28.04 5.89
C THR A 320 4.18 -28.52 6.44
N GLN A 321 4.71 -27.84 7.45
CA GLN A 321 6.02 -28.11 8.04
C GLN A 321 6.18 -27.47 9.45
N ASP A 322 7.39 -27.43 9.99
CA ASP A 322 7.67 -26.92 11.34
C ASP A 322 8.93 -26.05 11.40
N THR A 323 9.19 -25.44 12.56
CA THR A 323 10.31 -24.50 12.75
C THR A 323 11.71 -25.10 12.57
N ASN A 324 11.89 -26.43 12.54
CA ASN A 324 13.19 -27.04 12.24
C ASN A 324 13.52 -27.04 10.74
N THR A 325 12.52 -26.85 9.87
CA THR A 325 12.69 -26.83 8.41
C THR A 325 12.52 -25.44 7.81
N ALA A 326 12.64 -24.39 8.63
CA ALA A 326 12.70 -23.01 8.16
C ALA A 326 13.98 -22.78 7.34
N ASP A 327 13.86 -22.08 6.22
CA ASP A 327 14.99 -21.74 5.34
C ASP A 327 15.98 -20.80 6.04
N ILE A 328 15.46 -19.87 6.85
CA ILE A 328 16.24 -19.01 7.75
C ILE A 328 15.61 -19.00 9.14
N SER A 329 16.45 -19.05 10.17
CA SER A 329 16.05 -18.79 11.56
C SER A 329 17.04 -17.82 12.22
N TYR A 330 16.51 -16.77 12.83
CA TYR A 330 17.26 -15.80 13.61
C TYR A 330 16.95 -15.93 15.09
N LYS A 331 18.01 -15.99 15.90
CA LYS A 331 17.93 -15.99 17.36
C LYS A 331 19.07 -15.20 17.99
N PRO A 332 18.87 -13.93 18.36
CA PRO A 332 19.87 -13.16 19.10
C PRO A 332 20.15 -13.78 20.48
N ASN A 333 21.39 -13.65 20.97
CA ASN A 333 21.77 -14.10 22.31
C ASN A 333 21.40 -13.08 23.41
N VAL A 334 20.22 -12.46 23.29
CA VAL A 334 19.69 -11.45 24.22
C VAL A 334 18.20 -11.69 24.38
N ASN A 335 17.71 -11.73 25.63
CA ASN A 335 16.29 -11.88 25.92
C ASN A 335 15.62 -10.49 25.87
N ASP A 336 15.22 -10.03 24.68
CA ASP A 336 14.65 -8.69 24.46
C ASP A 336 13.35 -8.66 23.64
N ASN A 337 12.67 -9.81 23.57
CA ASN A 337 11.47 -10.05 22.78
C ASN A 337 11.70 -9.76 21.29
N PHE A 338 12.83 -10.21 20.76
CA PHE A 338 13.14 -10.15 19.33
C PHE A 338 12.02 -10.83 18.52
N GLY A 339 11.50 -10.14 17.51
CA GLY A 339 10.33 -10.59 16.74
C GLY A 339 8.99 -10.06 17.27
N SER A 340 9.00 -9.20 18.30
CA SER A 340 7.78 -8.57 18.84
C SER A 340 6.97 -7.84 17.75
N TYR A 341 7.65 -7.11 16.87
CA TYR A 341 7.11 -6.62 15.61
C TYR A 341 8.17 -6.74 14.51
N ALA A 342 7.76 -6.92 13.26
CA ALA A 342 8.68 -6.96 12.12
C ALA A 342 7.97 -6.48 10.84
N LEU A 343 8.75 -6.03 9.85
CA LEU A 343 8.32 -5.72 8.49
C LEU A 343 9.45 -6.06 7.50
N ALA A 344 9.10 -6.19 6.23
CA ALA A 344 10.03 -6.26 5.12
C ALA A 344 9.89 -5.04 4.21
N GLY A 345 11.02 -4.53 3.70
CA GLY A 345 11.11 -3.33 2.88
C GLY A 345 12.56 -3.07 2.47
N ASP A 346 12.80 -2.59 1.25
CA ASP A 346 14.11 -2.12 0.77
C ASP A 346 14.55 -0.83 1.49
N VAL A 347 15.38 -0.95 2.54
CA VAL A 347 15.80 0.23 3.35
C VAL A 347 17.08 0.88 2.84
N ASN A 348 17.80 0.24 1.91
CA ASN A 348 19.04 0.75 1.32
C ASN A 348 18.85 1.31 -0.12
N GLY A 349 17.72 1.06 -0.77
CA GLY A 349 17.38 1.47 -2.13
C GLY A 349 18.04 0.64 -3.24
N ASP A 350 18.32 -0.65 -3.01
CA ASP A 350 19.00 -1.54 -3.96
C ASP A 350 18.07 -2.42 -4.82
N GLY A 351 16.75 -2.35 -4.60
CA GLY A 351 15.72 -3.10 -5.32
C GLY A 351 15.37 -4.45 -4.72
N TYR A 352 15.93 -4.80 -3.55
CA TYR A 352 15.65 -6.05 -2.83
C TYR A 352 15.12 -5.76 -1.43
N LEU A 353 14.25 -6.63 -0.91
CA LEU A 353 13.62 -6.39 0.39
C LEU A 353 14.54 -6.77 1.55
N ASP A 354 14.75 -5.82 2.45
CA ASP A 354 15.44 -6.04 3.72
C ASP A 354 14.44 -6.45 4.82
N LEU A 355 14.96 -7.06 5.89
CA LEU A 355 14.17 -7.47 7.05
C LEU A 355 14.45 -6.56 8.25
N VAL A 356 13.40 -5.93 8.77
CA VAL A 356 13.45 -5.05 9.94
C VAL A 356 12.66 -5.69 11.10
N VAL A 357 13.31 -5.87 12.26
CA VAL A 357 12.75 -6.62 13.41
C VAL A 357 12.91 -5.85 14.72
N SER A 358 11.84 -5.74 15.50
CA SER A 358 11.82 -5.07 16.80
C SER A 358 12.07 -6.02 17.97
N ALA A 359 12.73 -5.46 18.99
CA ALA A 359 12.90 -5.97 20.34
C ALA A 359 12.56 -4.86 21.34
N ALA A 360 11.27 -4.59 21.52
CA ALA A 360 10.78 -3.46 22.32
C ALA A 360 11.07 -3.55 23.83
N THR A 361 11.50 -4.71 24.35
CA THR A 361 11.86 -4.86 25.79
C THR A 361 13.35 -4.65 26.08
N TYR A 362 14.18 -4.46 25.04
CA TYR A 362 15.62 -4.23 25.15
C TYR A 362 15.99 -3.13 26.15
N SER A 363 17.04 -3.38 26.94
CA SER A 363 17.62 -2.44 27.91
C SER A 363 16.56 -1.79 28.81
N SER A 364 15.86 -2.61 29.59
CA SER A 364 14.76 -2.19 30.48
C SER A 364 13.65 -1.41 29.75
N SER A 365 13.17 -1.96 28.63
CA SER A 365 12.15 -1.34 27.77
C SER A 365 12.53 0.01 27.16
N LEU A 366 13.83 0.31 27.00
CA LEU A 366 14.28 1.35 26.07
C LEU A 366 13.82 1.01 24.64
N GLY A 367 14.00 -0.26 24.25
CA GLY A 367 13.65 -0.80 22.94
C GLY A 367 14.73 -0.61 21.88
N ARG A 368 14.80 -1.53 20.91
CA ARG A 368 15.66 -1.45 19.73
C ARG A 368 15.04 -2.12 18.51
N ILE A 369 15.56 -1.79 17.34
CA ILE A 369 15.25 -2.41 16.06
C ILE A 369 16.55 -2.99 15.49
N TYR A 370 16.47 -4.20 14.96
CA TYR A 370 17.48 -4.94 14.22
C TYR A 370 17.17 -4.81 12.73
N ILE A 371 18.18 -4.56 11.91
CA ILE A 371 18.02 -4.43 10.45
C ILE A 371 18.98 -5.43 9.78
N PHE A 372 18.40 -6.29 8.94
CA PHE A 372 19.08 -7.31 8.15
C PHE A 372 18.94 -6.90 6.69
N ILE A 373 19.99 -6.27 6.15
CA ILE A 373 20.03 -5.78 4.78
C ILE A 373 20.37 -6.97 3.87
N SER A 374 19.54 -7.22 2.87
CA SER A 374 19.74 -8.30 1.92
C SER A 374 20.95 -8.04 1.03
N ASN A 375 21.41 -9.07 0.33
CA ASN A 375 22.30 -8.91 -0.82
C ASN A 375 21.68 -9.68 -1.97
N GLN A 376 20.97 -8.97 -2.85
CA GLN A 376 20.23 -9.56 -3.96
C GLN A 376 19.22 -10.63 -3.48
N GLY A 377 18.41 -10.29 -2.46
CA GLY A 377 17.42 -11.19 -1.85
C GLY A 377 18.01 -12.23 -0.90
N SER A 378 19.34 -12.38 -0.83
CA SER A 378 19.97 -13.25 0.18
C SER A 378 20.16 -12.50 1.50
N LEU A 379 19.35 -12.81 2.50
CA LEU A 379 19.51 -12.22 3.83
C LEU A 379 20.78 -12.73 4.56
N PRO A 380 21.41 -11.88 5.39
CA PRO A 380 22.67 -12.16 6.08
C PRO A 380 22.45 -13.01 7.33
N SER A 381 23.50 -13.69 7.84
CA SER A 381 23.41 -14.48 9.09
C SER A 381 23.37 -13.64 10.38
N SER A 382 23.60 -12.33 10.29
CA SER A 382 23.61 -11.38 11.41
C SER A 382 23.10 -10.01 10.95
N PRO A 383 22.44 -9.22 11.81
CA PRO A 383 22.01 -7.86 11.47
C PRO A 383 23.22 -6.96 11.21
N GLN A 384 23.13 -6.08 10.20
CA GLN A 384 24.14 -5.06 9.93
C GLN A 384 23.98 -3.86 10.88
N GLN A 385 22.74 -3.49 11.20
CA GLN A 385 22.45 -2.34 12.05
C GLN A 385 21.56 -2.69 13.24
N PHE A 386 21.85 -2.06 14.38
CA PHE A 386 20.95 -1.90 15.51
C PHE A 386 20.58 -0.42 15.64
N LEU A 387 19.30 -0.09 15.49
CA LEU A 387 18.76 1.24 15.75
C LEU A 387 18.16 1.26 17.17
N VAL A 388 18.58 2.21 18.00
CA VAL A 388 18.16 2.33 19.40
C VAL A 388 17.48 3.67 19.62
N ALA A 389 16.51 3.72 20.54
CA ALA A 389 15.78 4.93 20.89
C ALA A 389 16.74 6.12 21.19
N PRO A 390 16.44 7.33 20.69
CA PRO A 390 17.28 8.49 20.93
C PRO A 390 17.16 8.90 22.40
N VAL A 391 18.30 9.05 23.08
CA VAL A 391 18.36 9.46 24.49
C VAL A 391 18.48 10.98 24.59
N VAL A 392 19.25 11.61 23.69
CA VAL A 392 19.45 13.06 23.60
C VAL A 392 19.60 13.49 22.13
N PRO A 393 19.26 14.74 21.75
CA PRO A 393 18.64 15.77 22.59
C PRO A 393 17.19 15.43 22.99
N SER A 394 16.66 16.14 24.00
CA SER A 394 15.26 16.00 24.42
C SER A 394 14.32 16.57 23.34
N PRO A 395 13.15 15.97 23.06
CA PRO A 395 12.56 14.79 23.72
C PRO A 395 13.19 13.47 23.25
N GLY A 396 13.69 12.69 24.21
CA GLY A 396 14.29 11.37 23.99
C GLY A 396 13.91 10.41 25.12
N CYS A 397 14.07 9.12 24.91
CA CYS A 397 13.62 8.05 25.82
C CYS A 397 14.51 7.86 27.07
N ALA A 398 15.17 8.92 27.53
CA ALA A 398 16.22 8.90 28.55
C ALA A 398 15.76 8.65 30.00
N THR A 399 14.46 8.71 30.28
CA THR A 399 13.93 8.78 31.65
C THR A 399 13.01 7.61 31.99
N GLY A 400 13.26 6.97 33.14
CA GLY A 400 12.36 5.97 33.71
C GLY A 400 12.53 4.57 33.11
N THR A 401 11.43 3.92 32.75
CA THR A 401 11.35 2.52 32.27
C THR A 401 11.46 2.39 30.74
N GLY A 402 12.15 3.34 30.09
CA GLY A 402 12.20 3.45 28.64
C GLY A 402 10.84 3.74 27.97
N CYS A 403 10.84 3.79 26.64
CA CYS A 403 9.65 4.15 25.84
C CYS A 403 9.06 3.00 25.03
N GLN A 404 9.63 1.79 25.09
CA GLN A 404 9.32 0.66 24.21
C GLN A 404 9.47 1.03 22.73
N PHE A 405 10.62 1.62 22.37
CA PHE A 405 10.94 1.94 20.98
C PHE A 405 10.87 0.68 20.11
N GLY A 406 10.06 0.74 19.05
CA GLY A 406 9.79 -0.40 18.17
C GLY A 406 8.58 -1.22 18.57
N ALA A 407 7.78 -0.83 19.58
CA ALA A 407 6.51 -1.51 19.90
C ALA A 407 5.58 -1.59 18.68
N ASN A 408 5.62 -0.56 17.83
CA ASN A 408 5.12 -0.59 16.47
C ASN A 408 5.99 0.31 15.58
N PHE A 409 6.08 0.02 14.29
CA PHE A 409 6.78 0.87 13.32
C PHE A 409 6.22 0.68 11.91
N VAL A 410 6.47 1.65 11.02
CA VAL A 410 6.11 1.57 9.61
C VAL A 410 7.28 2.00 8.73
N LEU A 411 7.37 1.34 7.58
CA LEU A 411 8.33 1.58 6.50
C LEU A 411 7.60 2.24 5.32
N ASP A 412 8.01 3.41 4.85
CA ASP A 412 7.46 4.05 3.64
C ASP A 412 8.38 5.16 3.11
N TYR A 413 8.06 5.72 1.94
CA TYR A 413 8.81 6.81 1.30
C TYR A 413 8.42 8.17 1.85
N PHE A 414 8.85 8.52 3.05
CA PHE A 414 8.57 9.84 3.62
C PHE A 414 9.32 10.97 2.91
N ASN A 415 10.33 10.65 2.12
CA ASN A 415 11.00 11.59 1.23
C ASN A 415 11.24 10.99 -0.18
N SER A 416 11.94 11.73 -1.06
CA SER A 416 12.14 11.37 -2.48
C SER A 416 13.55 10.86 -2.83
N ASP A 417 14.31 10.35 -1.86
CA ASP A 417 15.68 9.84 -2.05
C ASP A 417 15.77 8.42 -2.64
N ARG A 418 14.64 7.70 -2.72
CA ARG A 418 14.49 6.30 -3.18
C ARG A 418 14.88 5.23 -2.16
N CYS A 419 14.98 5.58 -0.89
CA CYS A 419 15.16 4.61 0.18
C CYS A 419 13.95 4.65 1.11
N ILE A 420 13.61 3.50 1.71
CA ILE A 420 12.52 3.47 2.67
C ILE A 420 12.92 4.23 3.93
N ASP A 421 12.04 5.11 4.37
CA ASP A 421 12.11 5.81 5.64
C ASP A 421 11.32 5.05 6.72
N LEU A 422 11.61 5.33 7.99
CA LEU A 422 11.12 4.57 9.13
C LEU A 422 10.45 5.48 10.17
N ALA A 423 9.19 5.23 10.50
CA ALA A 423 8.51 5.85 11.64
C ALA A 423 8.31 4.83 12.76
N VAL A 424 8.79 5.13 13.97
CA VAL A 424 8.86 4.21 15.11
C VAL A 424 8.07 4.76 16.29
N GLY A 425 7.18 3.94 16.84
CA GLY A 425 6.42 4.23 18.06
C GLY A 425 7.20 3.89 19.33
N GLY A 426 7.02 4.74 20.34
CA GLY A 426 7.48 4.56 21.72
C GLY A 426 6.35 4.85 22.72
N PRO A 427 5.34 3.97 22.83
CA PRO A 427 4.08 4.26 23.54
C PRO A 427 4.20 4.43 25.06
N THR A 428 5.30 3.97 25.70
CA THR A 428 5.49 4.15 27.16
C THR A 428 6.27 5.41 27.54
N PHE A 429 6.67 6.23 26.56
CA PHE A 429 7.34 7.51 26.80
C PHE A 429 6.58 8.39 27.80
N ASN A 430 7.33 9.05 28.70
CA ASN A 430 6.84 9.98 29.72
C ASN A 430 5.58 9.50 30.45
N THR A 431 5.68 8.32 31.08
CA THR A 431 4.56 7.67 31.80
C THR A 431 3.36 7.44 30.88
N ASN A 432 3.59 6.71 29.79
CA ASN A 432 2.58 6.32 28.80
C ASN A 432 1.90 7.49 28.06
N GLN A 433 2.52 8.67 28.03
CA GLN A 433 2.16 9.74 27.09
C GLN A 433 2.31 9.25 25.64
N GLY A 434 3.42 8.58 25.36
CA GLY A 434 3.77 8.08 24.03
C GLY A 434 4.47 9.11 23.15
N ILE A 435 5.32 8.62 22.25
CA ILE A 435 6.12 9.39 21.31
C ILE A 435 6.26 8.60 20.00
N VAL A 436 6.49 9.30 18.89
CA VAL A 436 6.83 8.70 17.60
C VAL A 436 8.02 9.44 17.01
N PHE A 437 8.99 8.70 16.48
CA PHE A 437 10.17 9.22 15.82
C PHE A 437 10.14 8.88 14.33
N VAL A 438 10.49 9.82 13.47
CA VAL A 438 10.70 9.57 12.03
C VAL A 438 12.17 9.66 11.72
N TYR A 439 12.68 8.68 10.97
CA TYR A 439 14.04 8.60 10.45
C TYR A 439 13.98 8.55 8.95
N HIS A 440 14.78 9.37 8.27
CA HIS A 440 15.07 9.11 6.87
C HIS A 440 16.20 8.09 6.74
N SER A 441 16.14 7.24 5.73
CA SER A 441 17.29 6.45 5.32
C SER A 441 18.34 7.35 4.67
N ASN A 442 19.59 6.91 4.65
CA ASN A 442 20.67 7.52 3.89
C ASN A 442 21.15 6.62 2.73
N CYS A 443 20.41 5.55 2.43
CA CYS A 443 20.73 4.55 1.41
C CYS A 443 22.06 3.80 1.62
N ASP A 444 22.61 3.79 2.84
CA ASP A 444 23.82 3.03 3.16
C ASP A 444 23.52 1.52 3.24
N SER A 445 24.32 0.71 2.55
CA SER A 445 24.14 -0.74 2.48
C SER A 445 24.50 -1.51 3.76
N THR A 446 24.83 -0.80 4.85
CA THR A 446 25.12 -1.37 6.18
C THR A 446 24.44 -0.66 7.33
N SER A 447 24.22 0.66 7.24
CA SER A 447 23.66 1.49 8.32
C SER A 447 22.72 2.59 7.78
N PRO A 448 21.58 2.22 7.15
CA PRO A 448 20.66 3.14 6.48
C PRO A 448 20.12 4.25 7.39
N TYR A 449 19.84 3.96 8.66
CA TYR A 449 19.24 4.97 9.55
C TYR A 449 20.29 5.62 10.45
N GLN A 450 20.29 6.95 10.54
CA GLN A 450 21.08 7.64 11.55
C GLN A 450 20.34 7.66 12.90
N ASN A 451 21.07 7.59 14.02
CA ASN A 451 20.45 7.56 15.36
C ASN A 451 19.63 8.82 15.72
N GLN A 452 19.82 9.93 15.00
CA GLN A 452 19.05 11.15 15.17
C GLN A 452 17.81 11.14 14.26
N PRO A 453 16.58 11.24 14.82
CA PRO A 453 15.37 11.35 14.01
C PRO A 453 15.27 12.72 13.31
N VAL A 454 14.66 12.75 12.13
CA VAL A 454 14.37 13.96 11.35
C VAL A 454 13.10 14.68 11.83
N SER A 455 12.17 13.94 12.44
CA SER A 455 10.95 14.47 13.05
C SER A 455 10.55 13.68 14.29
N THR A 456 9.83 14.33 15.19
CA THR A 456 9.33 13.73 16.43
C THR A 456 7.94 14.25 16.75
N PHE A 457 7.04 13.34 17.10
CA PHE A 457 5.66 13.60 17.47
C PHE A 457 5.41 13.16 18.92
N ILE A 458 4.98 14.07 19.79
CA ILE A 458 4.68 13.80 21.19
C ILE A 458 3.17 13.68 21.38
N GLY A 459 2.75 12.65 22.12
CA GLY A 459 1.34 12.37 22.40
C GLY A 459 0.62 13.43 23.25
N PRO A 460 -0.73 13.34 23.31
CA PRO A 460 -1.56 14.26 24.09
C PRO A 460 -1.18 14.27 25.57
N PRO A 461 -1.52 15.32 26.35
CA PRO A 461 -1.13 15.41 27.75
C PRO A 461 -1.76 14.27 28.55
N THR A 462 -0.99 13.57 29.38
CA THR A 462 -1.44 12.38 30.13
C THR A 462 -2.71 12.60 30.95
N LEU A 463 -2.92 13.81 31.47
CA LEU A 463 -4.14 14.22 32.19
C LEU A 463 -5.43 14.13 31.37
N SER A 464 -5.34 14.09 30.04
CA SER A 464 -6.47 13.88 29.11
C SER A 464 -6.77 12.40 28.84
N CYS A 465 -5.95 11.48 29.36
CA CYS A 465 -5.94 10.07 29.00
C CYS A 465 -6.40 9.15 30.14
N ASN A 466 -6.85 7.95 29.78
CA ASN A 466 -7.39 6.96 30.73
C ASN A 466 -6.33 6.55 31.76
N GLY A 467 -6.56 6.85 33.04
CA GLY A 467 -5.61 6.52 34.10
C GLY A 467 -4.21 7.09 33.86
N SER A 468 -4.10 8.25 33.19
CA SER A 468 -2.84 8.86 32.71
C SER A 468 -2.09 8.11 31.60
N SER A 469 -2.71 7.14 30.94
CA SER A 469 -2.09 6.32 29.89
C SER A 469 -2.70 6.60 28.52
N CYS A 470 -1.99 7.32 27.64
CA CYS A 470 -2.44 7.69 26.29
C CYS A 470 -2.09 6.62 25.24
N LEU A 471 -0.89 6.01 25.37
CA LEU A 471 -0.32 5.03 24.45
C LEU A 471 -0.19 5.55 23.00
N PHE A 472 0.16 6.83 22.83
CA PHE A 472 0.38 7.42 21.51
C PHE A 472 1.57 6.76 20.80
N GLY A 473 1.39 6.37 19.53
CA GLY A 473 2.37 5.57 18.79
C GLY A 473 2.32 4.07 19.13
N GLY A 474 1.29 3.60 19.84
CA GLY A 474 1.06 2.17 20.06
C GLY A 474 0.67 1.42 18.77
N THR A 475 0.11 2.13 17.80
CA THR A 475 -0.18 1.65 16.43
C THR A 475 0.15 2.74 15.42
N LEU A 476 0.68 2.33 14.27
CA LEU A 476 1.08 3.22 13.16
C LEU A 476 0.61 2.63 11.82
N ALA A 477 0.25 3.49 10.88
CA ALA A 477 0.01 3.14 9.48
C ALA A 477 0.46 4.27 8.54
N SER A 478 0.97 3.91 7.36
CA SER A 478 1.41 4.87 6.33
C SER A 478 0.64 4.66 5.02
N GLY A 479 0.30 5.76 4.34
CA GLY A 479 -0.62 5.77 3.20
C GLY A 479 -0.76 7.15 2.58
N ASP A 480 -1.02 7.21 1.27
CA ASP A 480 -1.27 8.49 0.60
C ASP A 480 -2.77 8.83 0.74
N SER A 481 -3.10 9.75 1.66
CA SER A 481 -4.49 10.08 2.02
C SER A 481 -5.07 11.25 1.23
N ASN A 482 -4.21 12.05 0.62
CA ASN A 482 -4.57 13.22 -0.17
C ASN A 482 -4.32 13.02 -1.69
N GLY A 483 -3.76 11.88 -2.09
CA GLY A 483 -3.44 11.55 -3.48
C GLY A 483 -2.41 12.48 -4.13
N ASP A 484 -1.49 13.08 -3.35
CA ASP A 484 -0.44 13.95 -3.86
C ASP A 484 0.83 13.19 -4.28
N GLY A 485 0.98 11.94 -3.84
CA GLY A 485 2.13 11.07 -4.11
C GLY A 485 3.06 10.84 -2.91
N SER A 486 2.96 11.63 -1.84
CA SER A 486 3.67 11.43 -0.57
C SER A 486 2.86 10.59 0.41
N PRO A 487 3.47 9.63 1.12
CA PRO A 487 2.83 8.92 2.21
C PRO A 487 2.67 9.79 3.46
N ASP A 488 1.44 9.88 3.96
CA ASP A 488 1.05 10.43 5.25
C ASP A 488 1.12 9.36 6.34
N LEU A 489 1.10 9.80 7.61
CA LEU A 489 1.18 8.92 8.78
C LEU A 489 -0.09 9.00 9.65
N LEU A 490 -0.71 7.85 9.92
CA LEU A 490 -1.71 7.69 10.99
C LEU A 490 -1.02 7.21 12.26
N ILE A 491 -1.33 7.87 13.38
CA ILE A 491 -0.83 7.51 14.71
C ILE A 491 -2.01 7.22 15.64
N GLY A 492 -2.06 6.00 16.18
CA GLY A 492 -3.05 5.61 17.17
C GLY A 492 -2.65 5.96 18.60
N SER A 493 -3.64 6.30 19.43
CA SER A 493 -3.49 6.55 20.86
C SER A 493 -4.70 5.97 21.61
N THR A 494 -4.68 4.66 21.85
CA THR A 494 -5.82 3.88 22.35
C THR A 494 -6.37 4.36 23.70
N GLY A 495 -5.55 5.00 24.53
CA GLY A 495 -5.96 5.52 25.84
C GLY A 495 -6.29 7.02 25.89
N ALA A 496 -6.16 7.74 24.77
CA ALA A 496 -6.46 9.17 24.69
C ALA A 496 -7.97 9.47 24.88
N SER A 497 -8.30 10.75 25.06
CA SER A 497 -9.67 11.24 25.30
C SER A 497 -10.42 10.44 26.38
N SER A 498 -9.81 10.35 27.57
CA SER A 498 -10.30 9.57 28.73
C SER A 498 -10.58 8.08 28.41
N GLY A 499 -9.84 7.52 27.46
CA GLY A 499 -9.95 6.12 27.04
C GLY A 499 -10.95 5.87 25.91
N ILE A 500 -11.51 6.93 25.31
CA ILE A 500 -12.26 6.83 24.05
C ILE A 500 -11.36 6.28 22.94
N GLY A 501 -10.09 6.70 22.94
CA GLY A 501 -9.10 6.34 21.93
C GLY A 501 -9.21 7.27 20.71
N ASP A 502 -8.05 7.70 20.22
CA ASP A 502 -7.92 8.66 19.13
C ASP A 502 -6.95 8.14 18.05
N VAL A 503 -7.14 8.58 16.81
CA VAL A 503 -6.20 8.42 15.69
C VAL A 503 -5.92 9.80 15.08
N TYR A 504 -4.64 10.11 14.92
CA TYR A 504 -4.15 11.38 14.43
C TYR A 504 -3.58 11.20 13.02
N LEU A 505 -4.08 11.96 12.04
CA LEU A 505 -3.49 12.03 10.70
C LEU A 505 -2.44 13.14 10.65
N VAL A 506 -1.20 12.77 10.36
CA VAL A 506 -0.09 13.69 10.13
C VAL A 506 0.23 13.66 8.64
N LEU A 507 0.02 14.80 7.96
CA LEU A 507 0.33 14.89 6.54
C LEU A 507 1.83 15.09 6.31
N ASN A 508 2.32 14.58 5.18
CA ASN A 508 3.69 14.72 4.74
C ASN A 508 3.80 15.70 3.56
N ASP A 509 4.42 16.87 3.75
CA ASP A 509 4.58 17.86 2.69
C ASP A 509 5.81 17.57 1.83
N GLN A 510 5.64 17.41 0.51
CA GLN A 510 6.72 17.08 -0.43
C GLN A 510 7.94 18.03 -0.40
N ASN A 511 7.79 19.27 0.08
CA ASN A 511 8.87 20.26 0.11
C ASN A 511 9.56 20.35 1.47
N THR A 512 8.86 20.02 2.55
CA THR A 512 9.30 20.29 3.93
C THR A 512 9.24 19.07 4.85
N GLY A 513 8.78 17.94 4.33
CA GLY A 513 8.61 16.68 5.04
C GLY A 513 7.60 16.76 6.17
N PHE A 514 7.68 15.80 7.09
CA PHE A 514 7.04 15.91 8.39
C PHE A 514 7.63 17.07 9.21
N ARG A 515 6.78 17.63 10.06
CA ARG A 515 7.15 18.68 11.02
C ARG A 515 6.91 18.19 12.43
N ASN A 516 7.83 18.49 13.34
CA ASN A 516 7.68 18.18 14.76
C ASN A 516 6.32 18.61 15.32
N MET A 517 5.70 17.74 16.10
CA MET A 517 4.39 17.95 16.70
C MET A 517 4.46 17.65 18.19
N ASP A 518 3.85 18.50 19.02
CA ASP A 518 3.67 18.24 20.44
C ASP A 518 2.21 18.53 20.83
N LEU A 519 1.41 17.47 20.91
CA LEU A 519 0.00 17.56 21.28
C LEU A 519 -0.19 17.99 22.74
N SER A 520 0.84 17.87 23.58
CA SER A 520 0.83 18.36 24.98
C SER A 520 1.20 19.83 25.14
N ALA A 521 1.88 20.42 24.14
CA ALA A 521 2.22 21.84 24.09
C ALA A 521 1.34 22.65 23.11
N GLY A 522 0.19 22.11 22.69
CA GLY A 522 -0.78 22.82 21.84
C GLY A 522 -0.55 22.70 20.33
N GLY A 523 0.31 21.77 19.90
CA GLY A 523 0.37 21.32 18.51
C GLY A 523 -0.89 20.56 18.09
N SER A 524 -1.06 20.37 16.78
CA SER A 524 -2.25 19.73 16.19
C SER A 524 -1.88 18.82 15.03
N SER A 525 -2.62 17.72 14.88
CA SER A 525 -2.64 16.92 13.65
C SER A 525 -3.43 17.61 12.53
N ALA A 526 -3.34 17.09 11.31
CA ALA A 526 -4.13 17.56 10.18
C ALA A 526 -5.60 17.10 10.31
N SER A 527 -5.78 15.85 10.77
CA SER A 527 -7.09 15.30 11.13
C SER A 527 -7.03 14.55 12.46
N LEU A 528 -8.17 14.48 13.14
CA LEU A 528 -8.41 13.71 14.36
C LEU A 528 -9.66 12.84 14.19
N PHE A 529 -9.51 11.54 14.44
CA PHE A 529 -10.59 10.57 14.51
C PHE A 529 -10.71 10.07 15.95
N SER A 530 -11.86 10.26 16.60
CA SER A 530 -12.11 9.80 17.97
C SER A 530 -13.19 8.73 18.01
N GLY A 531 -12.98 7.69 18.83
CA GLY A 531 -13.91 6.59 19.02
C GLY A 531 -15.27 6.98 19.61
N SER A 532 -16.15 5.98 19.74
CA SER A 532 -17.53 6.19 20.18
C SER A 532 -17.69 6.27 21.70
N PHE A 533 -16.98 5.41 22.46
CA PHE A 533 -17.07 5.32 23.91
C PHE A 533 -15.71 5.01 24.55
N ALA A 534 -15.59 5.24 25.86
CA ALA A 534 -14.38 4.91 26.62
C ALA A 534 -14.22 3.40 26.85
N ASN A 535 -12.96 2.94 26.92
CA ASN A 535 -12.54 1.56 27.15
C ASN A 535 -13.00 0.57 26.06
N ARG A 536 -13.08 1.03 24.81
CA ARG A 536 -13.42 0.20 23.63
C ARG A 536 -12.23 -0.08 22.72
N ASN A 537 -11.03 0.35 23.10
CA ASN A 537 -9.78 0.14 22.36
C ASN A 537 -9.79 0.64 20.90
N PHE A 538 -10.50 1.74 20.60
CA PHE A 538 -10.38 2.43 19.32
C PHE A 538 -8.91 2.73 19.00
N SER A 539 -8.51 2.63 17.72
CA SER A 539 -7.12 2.66 17.22
C SER A 539 -6.27 1.40 17.42
N GLN A 540 -6.80 0.32 18.02
CA GLN A 540 -6.00 -0.91 18.23
C GLN A 540 -5.61 -1.61 16.91
N GLY A 541 -6.34 -1.38 15.82
CA GLY A 541 -5.88 -1.60 14.45
C GLY A 541 -6.16 -0.37 13.60
N ILE A 542 -5.16 0.13 12.88
CA ILE A 542 -5.29 1.25 11.93
C ILE A 542 -4.58 0.88 10.63
N ARG A 543 -5.17 1.23 9.47
CA ARG A 543 -4.58 0.99 8.15
C ARG A 543 -5.05 2.01 7.12
N PHE A 544 -4.26 2.08 6.05
CA PHE A 544 -4.65 2.65 4.78
C PHE A 544 -4.98 1.55 3.78
N GLN A 545 -6.08 1.72 3.04
CA GLN A 545 -6.57 0.78 2.03
C GLN A 545 -7.62 1.46 1.16
N ASP A 546 -7.62 1.23 -0.16
CA ASP A 546 -8.81 1.58 -0.97
C ASP A 546 -9.99 0.68 -0.57
N THR A 547 -11.02 1.27 0.04
CA THR A 547 -12.24 0.56 0.49
C THR A 547 -13.49 0.94 -0.30
N ASN A 548 -13.38 1.99 -1.12
CA ASN A 548 -14.47 2.55 -1.89
C ASN A 548 -14.30 2.31 -3.41
N ALA A 549 -13.12 1.84 -3.83
CA ALA A 549 -12.74 1.57 -5.20
C ALA A 549 -12.67 2.81 -6.12
N ASP A 550 -12.06 3.90 -5.62
CA ASP A 550 -11.71 5.12 -6.37
C ASP A 550 -10.21 5.27 -6.70
N GLY A 551 -9.37 4.36 -6.19
CA GLY A 551 -7.91 4.36 -6.38
C GLY A 551 -7.13 5.24 -5.39
N LEU A 552 -7.74 5.77 -4.34
CA LEU A 552 -7.08 6.38 -3.18
C LEU A 552 -7.08 5.41 -2.00
N GLN A 553 -6.12 5.55 -1.09
CA GLN A 553 -6.16 4.75 0.15
C GLN A 553 -7.03 5.46 1.19
N ASP A 554 -8.19 4.88 1.51
CA ASP A 554 -9.05 5.28 2.63
C ASP A 554 -8.45 4.91 3.98
N ILE A 555 -8.95 5.53 5.04
CA ILE A 555 -8.55 5.28 6.43
C ILE A 555 -9.46 4.19 7.02
N VAL A 556 -8.88 3.12 7.55
CA VAL A 556 -9.58 2.00 8.21
C VAL A 556 -9.14 1.89 9.66
N ILE A 557 -10.08 1.94 10.60
CA ILE A 557 -9.83 1.88 12.05
C ILE A 557 -10.71 0.79 12.69
N SER A 558 -10.12 -0.05 13.55
CA SER A 558 -10.87 -1.02 14.37
C SER A 558 -11.06 -0.58 15.83
N GLU A 559 -12.21 -0.95 16.38
CA GLU A 559 -12.61 -0.80 17.79
C GLU A 559 -12.98 -2.19 18.36
N PRO A 560 -11.98 -3.02 18.68
CA PRO A 560 -12.18 -4.39 19.15
C PRO A 560 -12.75 -4.44 20.58
N THR A 561 -13.16 -5.62 21.03
CA THR A 561 -13.64 -6.00 22.39
C THR A 561 -15.09 -5.71 22.76
N THR A 562 -15.78 -4.68 22.22
CA THR A 562 -17.08 -4.26 22.77
C THR A 562 -18.15 -3.79 21.77
N THR A 563 -17.91 -2.72 21.01
CA THR A 563 -18.73 -2.39 19.82
C THR A 563 -18.40 -3.34 18.68
N ASN A 564 -17.15 -3.80 18.65
CA ASN A 564 -16.61 -4.76 17.70
C ASN A 564 -16.72 -4.25 16.27
N GLN A 565 -16.39 -2.99 16.02
CA GLN A 565 -16.62 -2.36 14.72
C GLN A 565 -15.32 -2.10 13.98
N VAL A 566 -15.41 -2.12 12.65
CA VAL A 566 -14.40 -1.53 11.76
C VAL A 566 -15.06 -0.36 11.04
N TYR A 567 -14.42 0.79 11.10
CA TYR A 567 -14.89 2.03 10.51
C TYR A 567 -13.99 2.39 9.33
N THR A 568 -14.60 2.83 8.23
CA THR A 568 -13.87 3.46 7.11
C THR A 568 -14.17 4.94 7.06
N PHE A 569 -13.17 5.74 6.68
CA PHE A 569 -13.28 7.16 6.42
C PHE A 569 -12.61 7.44 5.08
N ASN A 570 -13.38 7.95 4.12
CA ASN A 570 -12.89 8.04 2.75
C ASN A 570 -11.89 9.18 2.60
N SER A 571 -10.85 8.91 1.84
CA SER A 571 -9.83 9.88 1.47
C SER A 571 -10.34 10.83 0.38
N ILE A 572 -9.70 11.99 0.20
CA ILE A 572 -10.13 13.01 -0.77
C ILE A 572 -8.90 13.55 -1.50
N ARG A 573 -8.84 13.34 -2.82
CA ARG A 573 -7.71 13.83 -3.63
C ARG A 573 -7.58 15.35 -3.59
N GLY A 574 -6.38 15.85 -3.31
CA GLY A 574 -6.06 17.26 -3.09
C GLY A 574 -6.68 17.87 -1.83
N GLY A 575 -7.25 17.04 -0.95
CA GLY A 575 -7.94 17.44 0.27
C GLY A 575 -7.37 16.77 1.51
N VAL A 576 -7.94 17.13 2.66
CA VAL A 576 -7.61 16.52 3.95
C VAL A 576 -8.91 15.97 4.54
N PRO A 577 -8.97 14.69 4.94
CA PRO A 577 -10.13 14.14 5.64
C PRO A 577 -10.53 15.02 6.84
N THR A 578 -11.82 15.32 6.99
CA THR A 578 -12.28 16.17 8.11
C THR A 578 -12.23 15.41 9.44
N ASN A 579 -12.03 16.14 10.55
CA ASN A 579 -12.10 15.57 11.89
C ASN A 579 -13.44 14.85 12.12
N GLN A 580 -13.40 13.65 12.69
CA GLN A 580 -14.58 12.86 13.04
C GLN A 580 -14.53 12.44 14.50
N ASN A 581 -15.56 12.74 15.27
CA ASN A 581 -15.66 12.33 16.66
C ASN A 581 -16.96 11.56 16.87
N LEU A 582 -16.87 10.23 16.94
CA LEU A 582 -18.04 9.35 16.96
C LEU A 582 -18.85 9.47 18.26
N ASN A 583 -18.24 9.98 19.35
CA ASN A 583 -18.93 10.30 20.60
C ASN A 583 -19.87 11.52 20.48
N SER A 584 -19.58 12.45 19.54
CA SER A 584 -20.30 13.72 19.38
C SER A 584 -21.05 13.88 18.05
N GLY A 585 -21.37 12.76 17.39
CA GLY A 585 -22.16 12.76 16.15
C GLY A 585 -21.35 12.87 14.86
N GLY A 586 -20.03 12.63 14.92
CA GLY A 586 -19.20 12.40 13.74
C GLY A 586 -19.68 11.19 12.92
N VAL A 587 -19.30 11.18 11.64
CA VAL A 587 -19.84 10.26 10.63
C VAL A 587 -18.71 9.43 10.01
N THR A 588 -18.96 8.13 9.85
CA THR A 588 -18.12 7.18 9.11
C THR A 588 -18.60 7.08 7.67
N SER A 589 -17.71 6.79 6.73
CA SER A 589 -18.13 6.42 5.37
C SER A 589 -18.85 5.07 5.37
N GLN A 590 -18.29 4.10 6.08
CA GLN A 590 -18.91 2.81 6.33
C GLN A 590 -18.58 2.34 7.75
N THR A 591 -19.50 1.55 8.33
CA THR A 591 -19.26 0.82 9.57
C THR A 591 -19.61 -0.64 9.33
N LEU A 592 -18.61 -1.51 9.46
CA LEU A 592 -18.76 -2.95 9.41
C LEU A 592 -18.96 -3.49 10.81
N ILE A 593 -19.83 -4.50 10.91
CA ILE A 593 -20.13 -5.25 12.14
C ILE A 593 -19.85 -6.73 11.82
N PRO A 594 -19.13 -7.46 12.68
CA PRO A 594 -18.81 -8.85 12.44
C PRO A 594 -20.05 -9.74 12.61
N PRO A 595 -20.00 -11.01 12.16
CA PRO A 595 -21.05 -11.98 12.42
C PRO A 595 -21.47 -12.06 13.88
N ALA A 596 -22.75 -12.31 14.13
CA ALA A 596 -23.30 -12.36 15.47
C ALA A 596 -22.56 -13.37 16.36
N GLY A 597 -22.13 -12.92 17.55
CA GLY A 597 -21.33 -13.73 18.48
C GLY A 597 -19.81 -13.64 18.25
N THR A 598 -19.33 -12.83 17.29
CA THR A 598 -17.91 -12.55 17.11
C THR A 598 -17.58 -11.07 17.26
N ALA A 599 -16.30 -10.78 17.42
CA ALA A 599 -15.74 -9.47 17.70
C ALA A 599 -14.59 -9.20 16.73
N PHE A 600 -14.48 -8.04 16.07
CA PHE A 600 -13.25 -7.74 15.33
C PHE A 600 -12.03 -7.70 16.26
N GLY A 601 -10.90 -8.14 15.74
CA GLY A 601 -9.63 -8.28 16.45
C GLY A 601 -8.75 -7.03 16.36
N ASN A 602 -7.52 -7.20 16.84
CA ASN A 602 -6.49 -6.16 16.82
C ASN A 602 -5.74 -6.05 15.49
N THR A 603 -6.03 -6.90 14.49
CA THR A 603 -5.24 -6.98 13.25
C THR A 603 -6.10 -6.96 12.00
N ILE A 604 -5.86 -5.94 11.17
CA ILE A 604 -6.21 -5.91 9.74
C ILE A 604 -4.99 -6.51 9.01
N ALA A 605 -5.18 -7.34 7.97
CA ALA A 605 -4.12 -8.15 7.39
C ALA A 605 -2.97 -7.33 6.81
N GLN A 606 -1.73 -7.63 7.21
CA GLN A 606 -0.54 -6.89 6.80
C GLN A 606 0.37 -7.79 5.97
N LEU A 607 0.75 -7.30 4.79
CA LEU A 607 1.57 -8.00 3.81
C LEU A 607 2.99 -7.44 3.91
N ARG A 608 3.19 -6.17 3.49
CA ARG A 608 4.43 -5.36 3.59
C ARG A 608 4.07 -3.87 3.78
N ASN A 609 5.06 -3.00 4.01
CA ASN A 609 4.91 -1.54 3.83
C ASN A 609 6.00 -1.00 2.86
N LYS A 610 5.64 0.00 2.03
CA LYS A 610 5.97 0.21 0.59
C LYS A 610 7.46 0.35 0.24
N ALA A 611 7.88 -0.06 -0.98
CA ALA A 611 9.32 -0.29 -1.26
C ALA A 611 10.05 0.24 -2.53
N GLU A 612 9.55 1.14 -3.42
CA GLU A 612 10.41 1.67 -4.53
C GLU A 612 10.02 3.02 -5.19
N GLU A 613 10.94 3.56 -6.01
CA GLU A 613 10.93 4.63 -7.04
C GLU A 613 10.09 5.93 -6.92
N TYR A 614 10.81 7.08 -7.02
CA TYR A 614 10.24 8.39 -7.42
C TYR A 614 11.26 9.26 -8.19
N LEU A 615 11.91 8.72 -9.23
CA LEU A 615 12.65 9.59 -10.18
C LEU A 615 12.90 8.91 -11.53
N ILE A 616 12.48 9.58 -12.63
CA ILE A 616 12.90 9.43 -14.06
C ILE A 616 11.81 9.07 -15.11
N ALA A 617 10.56 8.75 -14.72
CA ALA A 617 9.46 8.56 -15.70
C ALA A 617 9.26 9.74 -16.69
N MET A 618 9.55 10.98 -16.26
CA MET A 618 9.49 12.17 -17.12
C MET A 618 10.73 12.33 -18.03
N ILE A 619 11.91 11.86 -17.61
CA ILE A 619 13.18 12.07 -18.31
C ILE A 619 13.43 10.99 -19.39
N MET A 620 13.01 9.74 -19.16
CA MET A 620 13.12 8.66 -20.17
C MET A 620 12.26 8.96 -21.42
N LYS A 621 11.04 9.47 -21.26
CA LYS A 621 10.17 9.82 -22.41
C LYS A 621 10.75 10.95 -23.29
N THR A 622 11.54 11.87 -22.73
CA THR A 622 12.31 12.85 -23.54
C THR A 622 13.40 12.23 -24.40
N LYS A 623 14.05 11.13 -23.96
CA LYS A 623 15.05 10.44 -24.81
C LYS A 623 14.42 9.77 -26.03
N TYR A 624 13.20 9.22 -25.90
CA TYR A 624 12.49 8.65 -27.04
C TYR A 624 12.00 9.72 -28.04
N PHE A 625 11.62 10.91 -27.55
CA PHE A 625 11.22 12.03 -28.41
C PHE A 625 12.39 12.80 -29.06
N MET A 626 13.57 12.85 -28.43
CA MET A 626 14.76 13.50 -29.00
C MET A 626 15.74 12.56 -29.71
N GLY A 627 15.54 11.24 -29.63
CA GLY A 627 16.35 10.25 -30.35
C GLY A 627 16.06 10.14 -31.87
N TRP A 628 15.18 11.00 -32.40
CA TRP A 628 14.78 11.08 -33.81
C TRP A 628 14.85 12.52 -34.36
N ILE A 629 15.86 13.27 -33.92
CA ILE A 629 16.35 14.52 -34.55
C ILE A 629 17.82 14.31 -34.94
#